data_AF-A0A848MML3-F1
#
_entry.id   AF-A0A848MML3-F1
#
_cell.length_a   1.000
_cell.length_b   1.000
_cell.length_c   1.000
_cell.angle_alpha   90.00
_cell.angle_beta   90.00
_cell.angle_gamma   90.00
#
_symmetry.space_group_name_H-M   'P 1'
#
loop_
_entity.id
_entity.type
_entity.pdbx_description
1 polymer ?
#
loop_
_entity_poly.entity_id
_entity_poly.type
_entity_poly.pdbx_seq_one_letter_code
_entity_poly.pdbx_strand_id
1 'polypeptide(L)'
;MKKCVVILSLSLSLLGCQSASKPSPIVKPFPVDPPVAQPVAPATTYTPPPAATHISGANQVEDQAMLKFCLKELDALKKVDAKQYQGKSSELNHLLSEAKTYVQVRNSLNNDMSVILDSAFQYRIAKTCNDIRVDLTQSLLQRIEKR
;
A
#
# COMPACT_ATOMS: atom_id res chain seq x y z
N MET A 1 -14.84 -36.16 -45.74
CA MET A 1 -15.23 -34.72 -45.82
C MET A 1 -14.63 -34.05 -44.59
N LYS A 2 -13.53 -33.28 -44.73
CA LYS A 2 -13.49 -31.81 -44.87
C LYS A 2 -14.11 -31.11 -43.63
N LYS A 3 -13.41 -30.32 -42.80
CA LYS A 3 -12.15 -29.57 -42.96
C LYS A 3 -11.49 -29.27 -41.59
N CYS A 4 -10.16 -29.18 -41.62
CA CYS A 4 -9.31 -28.47 -40.68
C CYS A 4 -9.71 -26.98 -40.57
N VAL A 5 -9.73 -26.43 -39.36
CA VAL A 5 -9.67 -24.98 -39.11
C VAL A 5 -8.70 -24.80 -37.93
N VAL A 6 -7.40 -24.82 -38.22
CA VAL A 6 -6.53 -23.63 -38.33
C VAL A 6 -6.47 -22.86 -37.00
N ILE A 7 -5.48 -23.27 -36.21
CA ILE A 7 -4.93 -22.58 -35.05
C ILE A 7 -4.43 -21.22 -35.53
N LEU A 8 -5.13 -20.15 -35.17
CA LEU A 8 -4.72 -18.78 -35.48
C LEU A 8 -3.86 -18.29 -34.30
N SER A 9 -2.58 -18.64 -34.38
CA SER A 9 -1.50 -18.09 -33.57
C SER A 9 -1.38 -16.59 -33.85
N LEU A 10 -2.01 -15.77 -33.00
CA LEU A 10 -1.81 -14.33 -33.02
C LEU A 10 -0.61 -14.00 -32.12
N SER A 11 0.58 -14.14 -32.69
CA SER A 11 1.84 -13.68 -32.12
C SER A 11 1.82 -12.16 -32.00
N LEU A 12 1.46 -11.69 -30.80
CA LEU A 12 1.54 -10.29 -30.40
C LEU A 12 3.02 -9.97 -30.14
N SER A 13 3.69 -9.41 -31.15
CA SER A 13 5.06 -8.93 -31.03
C SER A 13 5.12 -7.78 -30.02
N LEU A 14 5.56 -8.08 -28.80
CA LEU A 14 6.01 -7.06 -27.85
C LEU A 14 7.29 -6.43 -28.39
N LEU A 15 7.18 -5.27 -29.05
CA LEU A 15 8.30 -4.35 -29.20
C LEU A 15 8.63 -3.81 -27.80
N GLY A 16 9.63 -4.41 -27.16
CA GLY A 16 10.23 -3.88 -25.94
C GLY A 16 11.08 -2.66 -26.26
N CYS A 17 10.80 -1.53 -25.60
CA CYS A 17 11.71 -0.38 -25.53
C CYS A 17 12.79 -0.67 -24.47
N GLN A 18 14.03 -0.86 -24.91
CA GLN A 18 15.20 -0.92 -24.04
C GLN A 18 15.75 0.50 -23.76
N SER A 19 15.40 1.08 -22.61
CA SER A 19 16.04 2.30 -22.11
C SER A 19 17.42 1.96 -21.54
N ALA A 20 18.47 2.33 -22.29
CA ALA A 20 19.86 2.19 -21.89
C ALA A 20 20.18 3.07 -20.66
N SER A 21 20.58 2.44 -19.56
CA SER A 21 21.12 3.11 -18.37
C SER A 21 22.59 3.48 -18.62
N LYS A 22 22.94 4.77 -18.58
CA LYS A 22 24.34 5.21 -18.51
C LYS A 22 24.86 5.02 -17.08
N PRO A 23 26.09 4.49 -16.88
CA PRO A 23 26.73 4.49 -15.57
C PRO A 23 27.31 5.87 -15.28
N SER A 24 26.91 6.48 -14.16
CA SER A 24 27.60 7.65 -13.62
C SER A 24 28.81 7.23 -12.79
N PRO A 25 29.86 8.07 -12.72
CA PRO A 25 31.19 7.67 -12.31
C PRO A 25 31.34 7.56 -10.79
N ILE A 26 32.23 6.64 -10.42
CA ILE A 26 32.88 6.40 -9.13
C ILE A 26 33.10 7.71 -8.35
N VAL A 27 32.41 7.84 -7.21
CA VAL A 27 32.76 8.82 -6.15
C VAL A 27 33.90 8.22 -5.34
N LYS A 28 35.04 8.91 -5.32
CA LYS A 28 36.20 8.54 -4.48
C LYS A 28 35.84 8.73 -3.00
N PRO A 29 36.27 7.84 -2.09
CA PRO A 29 36.05 8.02 -0.65
C PRO A 29 36.82 9.25 -0.17
N PHE A 30 36.13 10.15 0.52
CA PHE A 30 36.79 11.18 1.31
C PHE A 30 37.47 10.53 2.54
N PRO A 31 38.68 10.98 2.92
CA PRO A 31 39.40 10.48 4.08
C PRO A 31 38.62 10.68 5.38
N VAL A 32 38.66 9.64 6.22
CA VAL A 32 38.09 9.62 7.57
C VAL A 32 39.09 10.30 8.51
N ASP A 33 38.76 11.49 9.00
CA ASP A 33 39.45 12.07 10.15
C ASP A 33 38.83 11.58 11.47
N PRO A 34 39.65 11.33 12.52
CA PRO A 34 39.26 10.68 13.78
C PRO A 34 38.37 11.55 14.70
N PRO A 35 37.64 10.94 15.65
CA PRO A 35 36.61 11.61 16.44
C PRO A 35 37.23 12.54 17.48
N VAL A 36 36.95 13.84 17.37
CA VAL A 36 37.18 14.79 18.46
C VAL A 36 36.12 14.56 19.53
N ALA A 37 36.59 14.10 20.69
CA ALA A 37 35.80 13.87 21.89
C ALA A 37 35.09 15.16 22.35
N GLN A 38 33.77 15.10 22.46
CA GLN A 38 32.97 16.15 23.10
C GLN A 38 32.70 15.78 24.57
N PRO A 39 32.64 16.76 25.50
CA PRO A 39 32.44 16.51 26.92
C PRO A 39 31.04 15.97 27.21
N VAL A 40 30.96 14.89 28.01
CA VAL A 40 29.70 14.31 28.49
C VAL A 40 29.13 15.20 29.60
N ALA A 41 28.00 15.85 29.32
CA ALA A 41 27.15 16.51 30.31
C ALA A 41 25.93 15.63 30.65
N PRO A 42 25.37 15.72 31.87
CA PRO A 42 24.68 14.63 32.56
C PRO A 42 23.24 14.38 32.10
N ALA A 43 22.80 13.13 32.29
CA ALA A 43 21.51 12.58 31.92
C ALA A 43 20.33 13.33 32.54
N THR A 44 19.54 13.98 31.68
CA THR A 44 18.16 14.37 31.98
C THR A 44 17.22 13.22 31.65
N THR A 45 16.40 12.87 32.63
CA THR A 45 15.28 11.92 32.58
C THR A 45 14.37 12.13 31.37
N TYR A 46 14.25 11.12 30.51
CA TYR A 46 13.23 11.05 29.46
C TYR A 46 11.98 10.30 29.98
N THR A 47 10.97 11.07 30.39
CA THR A 47 9.57 10.62 30.44
C THR A 47 9.05 10.46 29.01
N PRO A 48 8.51 9.29 28.61
CA PRO A 48 7.92 9.12 27.27
C PRO A 48 6.43 9.51 27.26
N PRO A 49 5.98 10.37 26.33
CA PRO A 49 4.58 10.47 25.92
C PRO A 49 4.31 9.72 24.59
N PRO A 50 3.06 9.32 24.32
CA PRO A 50 2.74 8.16 23.49
C PRO A 50 2.59 8.46 21.98
N ALA A 51 2.94 7.45 21.18
CA ALA A 51 2.38 7.07 19.88
C ALA A 51 2.11 8.16 18.83
N ALA A 52 3.03 8.27 17.88
CA ALA A 52 2.69 8.28 16.45
C ALA A 52 3.90 7.73 15.67
N THR A 53 3.93 6.41 15.48
CA THR A 53 4.91 5.81 14.57
C THR A 53 4.46 6.12 13.15
N HIS A 54 5.03 7.18 12.59
CA HIS A 54 4.95 7.51 11.17
C HIS A 54 5.58 6.36 10.38
N ILE A 55 4.84 5.77 9.45
CA ILE A 55 5.35 4.74 8.53
C ILE A 55 6.13 5.50 7.45
N SER A 56 7.35 5.96 7.72
CA SER A 56 8.08 6.80 6.75
C SER A 56 8.23 6.15 5.37
N GLY A 57 7.59 6.77 4.38
CA GLY A 57 7.71 6.53 2.94
C GLY A 57 6.82 7.55 2.23
N ALA A 58 7.28 8.18 1.14
CA ALA A 58 6.58 9.27 0.44
C ALA A 58 5.11 8.98 0.05
N ASN A 59 4.70 7.71 0.07
CA ASN A 59 3.33 7.22 -0.16
C ASN A 59 2.37 7.37 1.04
N GLN A 60 2.86 7.72 2.23
CA GLN A 60 2.03 7.85 3.44
C GLN A 60 0.83 8.78 3.29
N VAL A 61 1.05 9.92 2.63
CA VAL A 61 0.02 10.95 2.49
C VAL A 61 -1.06 10.47 1.52
N GLU A 62 -0.66 9.78 0.46
CA GLU A 62 -1.56 9.20 -0.53
C GLU A 62 -2.36 8.02 0.04
N ASP A 63 -1.70 7.12 0.78
CA ASP A 63 -2.35 6.00 1.46
C ASP A 63 -3.38 6.49 2.48
N GLN A 64 -3.05 7.54 3.23
CA GLN A 64 -3.96 8.12 4.22
C GLN A 64 -5.14 8.84 3.56
N ALA A 65 -4.91 9.52 2.44
CA ALA A 65 -5.98 10.15 1.66
C ALA A 65 -6.91 9.08 1.06
N MET A 66 -6.34 8.03 0.45
CA MET A 66 -7.09 6.91 -0.11
C MET A 66 -7.98 6.25 0.95
N LEU A 67 -7.42 5.93 2.12
CA LEU A 67 -8.18 5.32 3.21
C LEU A 67 -9.32 6.23 3.69
N LYS A 68 -9.10 7.55 3.77
CA LYS A 68 -10.19 8.50 4.13
C LYS A 68 -11.35 8.47 3.14
N PHE A 69 -11.09 8.41 1.83
CA PHE A 69 -12.15 8.28 0.83
C PHE A 69 -12.87 6.94 0.93
N CYS A 70 -12.11 5.85 1.09
CA CYS A 70 -12.63 4.50 1.29
C CYS A 70 -13.59 4.40 2.49
N LEU A 71 -13.26 5.04 3.62
CA LEU A 71 -14.15 5.07 4.79
C LEU A 71 -15.44 5.87 4.53
N LYS A 72 -15.38 6.94 3.73
CA LYS A 72 -16.59 7.69 3.31
C LYS A 72 -17.48 6.84 2.39
N GLU A 73 -16.88 6.10 1.47
CA GLU A 73 -17.60 5.17 0.59
C GLU A 73 -18.23 4.04 1.39
N LEU A 74 -17.55 3.53 2.41
CA LEU A 74 -18.11 2.55 3.33
C LEU A 74 -19.31 3.08 4.13
N ASP A 75 -19.27 4.34 4.59
CA ASP A 75 -20.44 4.99 5.23
C ASP A 75 -21.61 5.20 4.25
N ALA A 76 -21.31 5.53 2.99
CA ALA A 76 -22.33 5.59 1.94
C ALA A 76 -22.93 4.21 1.68
N LEU A 77 -22.09 3.17 1.58
CA LEU A 77 -22.52 1.79 1.37
C LEU A 77 -23.46 1.33 2.49
N LYS A 78 -23.17 1.67 3.75
CA LYS A 78 -24.04 1.39 4.90
C LYS A 78 -25.48 1.87 4.70
N LYS A 79 -25.68 3.01 4.04
CA LYS A 79 -27.00 3.61 3.81
C LYS A 79 -27.77 2.94 2.66
N VAL A 80 -27.06 2.33 1.71
CA VAL A 80 -27.66 1.79 0.48
C VAL A 80 -27.66 0.27 0.38
N ASP A 81 -26.75 -0.41 1.08
CA ASP A 81 -26.70 -1.86 1.19
C ASP A 81 -26.01 -2.26 2.51
N ALA A 82 -26.82 -2.49 3.53
CA ALA A 82 -26.33 -2.86 4.86
C ALA A 82 -25.65 -4.24 4.89
N LYS A 83 -26.00 -5.15 3.96
CA LYS A 83 -25.42 -6.50 3.91
C LYS A 83 -24.00 -6.44 3.33
N GLN A 84 -23.81 -5.75 2.20
CA GLN A 84 -22.49 -5.53 1.61
C GLN A 84 -21.60 -4.73 2.57
N TYR A 85 -22.15 -3.72 3.26
CA TYR A 85 -21.44 -2.98 4.30
C TYR A 85 -20.87 -3.87 5.40
N GLN A 86 -21.67 -4.79 5.97
CA GLN A 86 -21.20 -5.67 7.06
C GLN A 86 -19.99 -6.49 6.63
N GLY A 87 -20.04 -7.10 5.44
CA GLY A 87 -18.93 -7.87 4.88
C GLY A 87 -17.68 -7.00 4.67
N LYS A 88 -17.83 -5.88 3.97
CA LYS A 88 -16.69 -5.01 3.64
C LYS A 88 -16.09 -4.28 4.83
N SER A 89 -16.91 -3.89 5.81
CA SER A 89 -16.42 -3.29 7.04
C SER A 89 -15.61 -4.32 7.84
N SER A 90 -16.05 -5.57 7.91
CA SER A 90 -15.29 -6.62 8.60
C SER A 90 -13.97 -6.91 7.91
N GLU A 91 -13.98 -7.02 6.57
CA GLU A 91 -12.78 -7.26 5.75
C GLU A 91 -11.73 -6.15 5.95
N LEU A 92 -12.16 -4.88 5.81
CA LEU A 92 -11.27 -3.72 5.98
C LEU A 92 -10.71 -3.64 7.41
N ASN A 93 -11.55 -3.82 8.43
CA ASN A 93 -11.11 -3.77 9.83
C ASN A 93 -10.10 -4.87 10.17
N HIS A 94 -10.32 -6.09 9.66
CA HIS A 94 -9.40 -7.19 9.83
C HIS A 94 -8.03 -6.88 9.20
N LEU A 95 -8.02 -6.40 7.96
CA LEU A 95 -6.81 -5.99 7.26
C LEU A 95 -6.03 -4.89 7.99
N LEU A 96 -6.73 -3.87 8.51
CA LEU A 96 -6.10 -2.81 9.28
C LEU A 96 -5.53 -3.31 10.61
N SER A 97 -6.17 -4.30 11.23
CA SER A 97 -5.65 -4.96 12.43
C SER A 97 -4.36 -5.72 12.14
N GLU A 98 -4.31 -6.49 11.04
CA GLU A 98 -3.09 -7.18 10.59
C GLU A 98 -1.96 -6.18 10.30
N ALA A 99 -2.27 -5.08 9.60
CA ALA A 99 -1.30 -4.03 9.28
C ALA A 99 -0.75 -3.38 10.55
N LYS A 100 -1.59 -3.16 11.57
CA LYS A 100 -1.15 -2.64 12.86
C LYS A 100 -0.16 -3.59 13.55
N THR A 101 -0.44 -4.89 13.56
CA THR A 101 0.49 -5.89 14.12
C THR A 101 1.80 -5.90 13.35
N TYR A 102 1.75 -5.82 12.02
CA TYR A 102 2.95 -5.73 11.19
C TYR A 102 3.81 -4.50 11.54
N VAL A 103 3.21 -3.31 11.68
CA VAL A 103 3.94 -2.08 12.04
C VAL A 103 4.69 -2.22 13.38
N GLN A 104 4.17 -2.99 14.33
CA GLN A 104 4.82 -3.23 15.62
C GLN A 104 6.11 -4.05 15.50
N VAL A 105 6.19 -4.96 14.53
CA VAL A 105 7.36 -5.84 14.32
C VAL A 105 8.24 -5.41 13.16
N ARG A 106 7.77 -4.48 12.31
CA ARG A 106 8.44 -4.02 11.09
C ARG A 106 9.90 -3.64 11.32
N ASN A 107 10.20 -2.92 12.40
CA ASN A 107 11.56 -2.47 12.71
C ASN A 107 12.51 -3.60 13.15
N SER A 108 11.98 -4.78 13.48
CA SER A 108 12.75 -5.98 13.80
C SER A 108 13.02 -6.87 12.58
N LEU A 109 12.46 -6.52 11.42
CA LEU A 109 12.68 -7.24 10.16
C LEU A 109 13.90 -6.66 9.41
N ASN A 110 14.47 -7.45 8.51
CA ASN A 110 15.42 -6.91 7.54
C ASN A 110 14.72 -5.96 6.55
N ASN A 111 15.53 -5.15 5.85
CA ASN A 111 15.00 -4.11 4.95
C ASN A 111 14.16 -4.70 3.82
N ASP A 112 14.63 -5.78 3.18
CA ASP A 112 13.94 -6.42 2.06
C ASP A 112 12.55 -6.94 2.46
N MET A 113 12.44 -7.60 3.62
CA MET A 113 11.16 -8.07 4.16
C MET A 113 10.21 -6.91 4.44
N SER A 114 10.72 -5.81 5.01
CA SER A 114 9.91 -4.63 5.29
C SER A 114 9.35 -4.02 4.00
N VAL A 115 10.17 -3.89 2.96
CA VAL A 115 9.75 -3.34 1.66
C VAL A 115 8.69 -4.21 1.00
N ILE A 116 8.86 -5.53 1.03
CA ILE A 116 7.89 -6.49 0.47
C ILE A 116 6.56 -6.41 1.22
N LEU A 117 6.59 -6.42 2.55
CA LEU A 117 5.38 -6.41 3.38
C LEU A 117 4.67 -5.06 3.33
N ASP A 118 5.42 -3.94 3.29
CA ASP A 118 4.85 -2.61 3.08
C ASP A 118 4.05 -2.57 1.78
N SER A 119 4.64 -3.05 0.69
CA SER A 119 3.99 -3.09 -0.63
C SER A 119 2.78 -4.01 -0.63
N ALA A 120 2.87 -5.15 0.05
CA ALA A 120 1.76 -6.10 0.17
C ALA A 120 0.57 -5.50 0.93
N PHE A 121 0.82 -4.82 2.06
CA PHE A 121 -0.24 -4.15 2.82
C PHE A 121 -0.83 -2.98 2.05
N GLN A 122 0.01 -2.16 1.40
CA GLN A 122 -0.46 -1.05 0.57
C GLN A 122 -1.41 -1.55 -0.52
N TYR A 123 -1.00 -2.58 -1.26
CA TYR A 123 -1.84 -3.20 -2.30
C TYR A 123 -3.14 -3.77 -1.72
N ARG A 124 -3.09 -4.54 -0.63
CA ARG A 124 -4.28 -5.16 -0.04
C ARG A 124 -5.30 -4.11 0.42
N ILE A 125 -4.83 -3.02 1.05
CA ILE A 125 -5.70 -1.92 1.48
C ILE A 125 -6.30 -1.26 0.24
N ALA A 126 -5.48 -0.97 -0.76
CA ALA A 126 -5.93 -0.33 -1.98
C ALA A 126 -7.01 -1.15 -2.71
N LYS A 127 -6.78 -2.46 -2.84
CA LYS A 127 -7.73 -3.41 -3.42
C LYS A 127 -9.04 -3.44 -2.63
N THR A 128 -8.97 -3.60 -1.31
CA THR A 128 -10.18 -3.68 -0.47
C THR A 128 -11.04 -2.42 -0.60
N CYS A 129 -10.39 -1.27 -0.65
CA CYS A 129 -11.06 0.01 -0.86
C CYS A 129 -11.67 0.15 -2.26
N ASN A 130 -11.01 -0.36 -3.30
CA ASN A 130 -11.62 -0.43 -4.62
C ASN A 130 -12.84 -1.36 -4.65
N ASP A 131 -12.78 -2.50 -3.97
CA ASP A 131 -13.92 -3.43 -3.89
C ASP A 131 -15.12 -2.77 -3.19
N ILE A 132 -14.89 -1.99 -2.11
CA ILE A 132 -15.94 -1.17 -1.47
C ILE A 132 -16.58 -0.19 -2.46
N ARG A 133 -15.76 0.51 -3.25
CA ARG A 133 -16.24 1.46 -4.26
C ARG A 133 -17.10 0.78 -5.31
N VAL A 134 -16.66 -0.38 -5.81
CA VAL A 134 -17.42 -1.16 -6.80
C VAL A 134 -18.76 -1.62 -6.22
N ASP A 135 -18.77 -2.16 -5.00
CA ASP A 135 -19.99 -2.61 -4.33
C ASP A 135 -20.98 -1.44 -4.12
N LEU A 136 -20.47 -0.26 -3.72
CA LEU A 136 -21.26 0.96 -3.59
C LEU A 136 -21.86 1.38 -4.94
N THR A 137 -21.04 1.46 -5.99
CA THR A 137 -21.51 1.84 -7.33
C THR A 137 -22.58 0.86 -7.83
N GLN A 138 -22.37 -0.44 -7.68
CA GLN A 138 -23.36 -1.44 -8.08
C GLN A 138 -24.67 -1.32 -7.28
N SER A 139 -24.57 -1.11 -5.96
CA SER A 139 -25.75 -0.91 -5.09
C SER A 139 -26.55 0.33 -5.48
N LEU A 140 -25.87 1.40 -5.89
CA LEU A 140 -26.49 2.63 -6.38
C LEU A 140 -27.16 2.42 -7.74
N LEU A 141 -26.48 1.76 -8.69
CA LEU A 141 -27.03 1.47 -10.02
C LEU A 141 -28.30 0.63 -9.94
N GLN A 142 -28.30 -0.45 -9.14
CA GLN A 142 -29.48 -1.29 -8.93
C GLN A 142 -30.69 -0.51 -8.42
N ARG A 143 -30.49 0.60 -7.69
CA ARG A 143 -31.58 1.45 -7.22
C ARG A 143 -32.11 2.40 -8.29
N ILE A 144 -31.27 2.80 -9.24
CA ILE A 144 -31.66 3.61 -10.38
C ILE A 144 -32.45 2.76 -11.37
N GLU A 145 -31.98 1.54 -11.67
CA GLU A 145 -32.62 0.63 -12.63
C GLU A 145 -33.95 0.03 -12.15
N LYS A 146 -34.15 -0.06 -10.83
CA LYS A 146 -35.42 -0.53 -10.24
C LYS A 146 -36.52 0.54 -10.21
N ARG A 147 -36.21 1.77 -10.58
CA ARG A 147 -37.17 2.88 -10.61
C ARG A 147 -37.75 3.03 -12.01
#